data_AF-A0AAE1GB92-F1
#
_entry.id   AF-A0AAE1GB92-F1
#
_cell.length_a   1.000
_cell.length_b   1.000
_cell.length_c   1.000
_cell.angle_alpha   90.00
_cell.angle_beta   90.00
_cell.angle_gamma   90.00
#
_symmetry.space_group_name_H-M   'P 1'
#
loop_
_entity.id
_entity.type
_entity.pdbx_description
1 polymer ?
#
loop_
_entity_poly.entity_id
_entity_poly.type
_entity_poly.pdbx_seq_one_letter_code
_entity_poly.pdbx_strand_id
1 'polypeptide(L)'
;METLAKWMELGTSMGLEGDRLRTLMEEQQSVARAERAEQRELVALQLELENRKLELENKKREDETQTGSDRKTNFKVPKLPSFKDTDDMDAYLLRFERYVTTQGLDKSRWAVTLSALLTGKALETYCRLDEDDGIDYKKVKAALLKRFQLTAE
;
A
#
# COMPACT_ATOMS: atom_id res chain seq x y z
N MET A 1 57.54 -5.48 -4.00
CA MET A 1 58.34 -6.30 -3.07
C MET A 1 59.51 -5.54 -2.45
N GLU A 2 59.94 -4.41 -3.02
CA GLU A 2 61.09 -3.61 -2.53
C GLU A 2 60.89 -2.96 -1.16
N THR A 3 59.65 -2.75 -0.70
CA THR A 3 59.38 -2.14 0.60
C THR A 3 59.70 -3.09 1.76
N LEU A 4 59.30 -4.35 1.68
CA LEU A 4 59.50 -5.36 2.73
C LEU A 4 60.98 -5.63 3.05
N ALA A 5 61.82 -5.73 2.02
CA ALA A 5 63.27 -5.91 2.19
C ALA A 5 63.91 -4.70 2.89
N LYS A 6 63.49 -3.49 2.52
CA LYS A 6 63.99 -2.23 3.09
C LYS A 6 63.61 -2.06 4.57
N TRP A 7 62.39 -2.48 4.95
CA TRP A 7 61.97 -2.46 6.36
C TRP A 7 62.69 -3.54 7.18
N MET A 8 62.99 -4.70 6.59
CA MET A 8 63.77 -5.75 7.24
C MET A 8 65.23 -5.34 7.49
N GLU A 9 65.90 -4.72 6.51
CA GLU A 9 67.24 -4.16 6.69
C GLU A 9 67.27 -3.05 7.75
N LEU A 10 66.28 -2.14 7.73
CA LEU A 10 66.21 -1.03 8.67
C LEU A 10 65.98 -1.51 10.11
N GLY A 11 65.10 -2.49 10.33
CA GLY A 11 64.86 -3.04 11.66
C GLY A 11 66.06 -3.84 12.20
N THR A 12 66.75 -4.59 11.33
CA THR A 12 67.99 -5.29 11.69
C THR A 12 69.11 -4.30 12.04
N SER A 13 69.21 -3.17 11.31
CA SER A 13 70.15 -2.07 11.56
C SER A 13 69.88 -1.32 12.89
N MET A 14 68.62 -1.31 13.34
CA MET A 14 68.21 -0.73 14.64
C MET A 14 68.37 -1.69 15.83
N GLY A 15 68.98 -2.86 15.63
CA GLY A 15 69.23 -3.84 16.70
C GLY A 15 68.02 -4.69 17.09
N LEU A 16 66.94 -4.66 16.29
CA LEU A 16 65.82 -5.59 16.43
C LEU A 16 66.22 -6.88 15.73
N GLU A 17 66.38 -7.96 16.50
CA GLU A 17 66.60 -9.31 15.98
C GLU A 17 65.55 -9.63 14.90
N GLY A 18 65.98 -10.17 13.76
CA GLY A 18 65.13 -10.38 12.58
C GLY A 18 63.88 -11.25 12.86
N ASP A 19 63.88 -12.01 13.95
CA ASP A 19 62.73 -12.74 14.44
C ASP A 19 61.65 -11.83 15.05
N ARG A 20 62.05 -10.90 15.94
CA ARG A 20 61.14 -9.90 16.55
C ARG A 20 60.52 -8.97 15.51
N LEU A 21 61.28 -8.61 14.48
CA LEU A 21 60.81 -7.75 13.40
C LEU A 21 59.76 -8.45 12.52
N ARG A 22 59.94 -9.76 12.24
CA ARG A 22 58.93 -10.57 11.55
C ARG A 22 57.65 -10.66 12.36
N THR A 23 57.75 -10.95 13.66
CA THR A 23 56.58 -11.02 14.56
C THR A 23 55.78 -9.72 14.56
N LEU A 24 56.45 -8.57 14.66
CA LEU A 24 55.77 -7.26 14.63
C LEU A 24 55.11 -6.96 13.28
N MET A 25 55.75 -7.33 12.17
CA MET A 25 55.14 -7.15 10.84
C MET A 25 53.95 -8.07 10.60
N GLU A 26 54.05 -9.33 11.04
CA GLU A 26 52.96 -10.29 10.98
C GLU A 26 51.78 -9.86 11.86
N GLU A 27 52.06 -9.32 13.05
CA GLU A 27 51.05 -8.76 13.95
C GLU A 27 50.38 -7.54 13.31
N GLN A 28 51.15 -6.60 12.76
CA GLN A 28 50.60 -5.43 12.03
C GLN A 28 49.76 -5.86 10.82
N GLN A 29 50.20 -6.86 10.07
CA GLN A 29 49.44 -7.39 8.94
C GLN A 29 48.21 -8.18 9.39
N SER A 30 48.27 -8.84 10.55
CA SER A 30 47.14 -9.54 11.17
C SER A 30 46.08 -8.54 11.61
N VAL A 31 46.47 -7.48 12.32
CA VAL A 31 45.61 -6.37 12.75
C VAL A 31 44.98 -5.69 11.54
N ALA A 32 45.77 -5.31 10.53
CA ALA A 32 45.24 -4.67 9.32
C ALA A 32 44.31 -5.60 8.51
N ARG A 33 44.48 -6.92 8.59
CA ARG A 33 43.53 -7.88 7.99
C ARG A 33 42.26 -8.02 8.83
N ALA A 34 42.38 -8.04 10.15
CA ALA A 34 41.25 -8.09 11.07
C ALA A 34 40.38 -6.83 10.94
N GLU A 35 40.98 -5.63 10.91
CA GLU A 35 40.26 -4.37 10.69
C GLU A 35 39.56 -4.34 9.34
N ARG A 36 40.20 -4.80 8.26
CA ARG A 36 39.53 -4.90 6.94
C ARG A 36 38.41 -5.93 6.94
N ALA A 37 38.53 -7.02 7.70
CA ALA A 37 37.47 -8.01 7.82
C ALA A 37 36.27 -7.44 8.59
N GLU A 38 36.52 -6.73 9.69
CA GLU A 38 35.49 -6.05 10.49
C GLU A 38 34.80 -4.94 9.67
N GLN A 39 35.55 -4.13 8.93
CA GLN A 39 34.98 -3.13 8.02
C GLN A 39 34.09 -3.76 6.95
N ARG A 40 34.49 -4.91 6.38
CA ARG A 40 33.66 -5.63 5.40
C ARG A 40 32.39 -6.18 6.03
N GLU A 41 32.47 -6.68 7.26
CA GLU A 41 31.31 -7.19 8.00
C GLU A 41 30.32 -6.06 8.33
N LEU A 42 30.80 -4.91 8.81
CA LEU A 42 29.98 -3.74 9.07
C LEU A 42 29.29 -3.22 7.81
N VAL A 43 30.00 -3.16 6.68
CA VAL A 43 29.42 -2.74 5.39
C VAL A 43 28.38 -3.75 4.91
N ALA A 44 28.65 -5.06 5.04
CA ALA A 44 27.68 -6.09 4.69
C ALA A 44 26.41 -5.99 5.53
N LEU A 45 26.54 -5.75 6.84
CA LEU A 45 25.40 -5.58 7.75
C LEU A 45 24.62 -4.30 7.47
N GLN A 46 25.30 -3.19 7.14
CA GLN A 46 24.63 -1.96 6.70
C GLN A 46 23.82 -2.18 5.41
N LEU A 47 24.40 -2.87 4.43
CA LEU A 47 23.71 -3.19 3.18
C LEU A 47 22.50 -4.11 3.41
N GLU A 48 22.61 -5.08 4.31
CA GLU A 48 21.49 -5.94 4.70
C GLU A 48 20.35 -5.14 5.36
N LEU A 49 20.69 -4.25 6.29
CA LEU A 49 19.71 -3.38 6.94
C LEU A 49 19.04 -2.43 5.94
N GLU A 50 19.80 -1.87 5.00
CA GLU A 50 19.28 -1.00 3.95
C GLU A 50 18.36 -1.77 3.00
N ASN A 51 18.77 -2.94 2.51
CA ASN A 51 17.92 -3.81 1.69
C ASN A 51 16.63 -4.18 2.43
N ARG A 52 16.72 -4.57 3.71
CA ARG A 52 15.54 -4.91 4.50
C ARG A 52 14.62 -3.71 4.73
N LYS A 53 15.17 -2.51 4.89
CA LYS A 53 14.39 -1.27 4.98
C LYS A 53 13.70 -0.96 3.65
N LEU A 54 14.39 -1.10 2.53
CA LEU A 54 13.83 -0.93 1.19
C LEU A 54 12.74 -1.95 0.89
N GLU A 55 12.93 -3.22 1.27
CA GLU A 55 11.89 -4.26 1.15
C GLU A 55 10.65 -3.93 1.97
N LEU A 56 10.82 -3.47 3.22
CA LEU A 56 9.69 -3.04 4.05
C LEU A 56 8.99 -1.81 3.46
N GLU A 57 9.74 -0.85 2.92
CA GLU A 57 9.17 0.34 2.29
C GLU A 57 8.44 0.00 0.98
N ASN A 58 9.00 -0.87 0.14
CA ASN A 58 8.34 -1.38 -1.05
C ASN A 58 7.09 -2.17 -0.67
N LYS A 59 7.17 -3.06 0.31
CA LYS A 59 6.01 -3.82 0.79
C LYS A 59 4.92 -2.91 1.37
N LYS A 60 5.30 -1.79 2.01
CA LYS A 60 4.36 -0.78 2.48
C LYS A 60 3.73 0.00 1.32
N ARG A 61 4.49 0.34 0.27
CA ARG A 61 3.96 0.98 -0.95
C ARG A 61 3.08 0.02 -1.77
N GLU A 62 3.43 -1.26 -1.79
CA GLU A 62 2.63 -2.34 -2.37
C GLU A 62 1.35 -2.54 -1.57
N ASP A 63 1.42 -2.52 -0.24
CA ASP A 63 0.26 -2.50 0.63
C ASP A 63 -0.55 -1.22 0.43
N GLU A 64 0.05 -0.04 0.22
CA GLU A 64 -0.66 1.21 -0.10
C GLU A 64 -1.29 1.22 -1.51
N THR A 65 -0.70 0.50 -2.47
CA THR A 65 -1.28 0.34 -3.83
C THR A 65 -2.30 -0.81 -3.91
N GLN A 66 -2.24 -1.80 -3.01
CA GLN A 66 -3.23 -2.88 -2.86
C GLN A 66 -4.35 -2.53 -1.85
N THR A 67 -4.10 -1.68 -0.85
CA THR A 67 -5.12 -1.07 0.05
C THR A 67 -5.83 0.13 -0.59
N GLY A 68 -5.49 0.45 -1.84
CA GLY A 68 -6.45 1.06 -2.77
C GLY A 68 -7.68 0.18 -3.02
N SER A 69 -7.65 -1.11 -2.63
CA SER A 69 -8.72 -2.09 -2.87
C SER A 69 -9.44 -2.63 -1.62
N ASP A 70 -9.02 -2.33 -0.37
CA ASP A 70 -9.84 -2.70 0.81
C ASP A 70 -9.91 -1.60 1.90
N ARG A 71 -11.05 -0.91 1.90
CA ARG A 71 -11.88 -0.64 3.09
C ARG A 71 -11.25 0.09 4.29
N LYS A 72 -10.75 1.31 4.07
CA LYS A 72 -11.14 2.42 4.98
C LYS A 72 -12.33 3.11 4.36
N THR A 73 -13.44 3.13 5.08
CA THR A 73 -14.73 3.74 4.79
C THR A 73 -14.62 5.23 4.50
N ASN A 74 -13.97 5.61 3.40
CA ASN A 74 -14.28 6.86 2.74
C ASN A 74 -15.51 6.57 1.90
N PHE A 75 -16.65 6.41 2.56
CA PHE A 75 -17.95 6.48 1.92
C PHE A 75 -18.12 7.94 1.47
N LYS A 76 -17.36 8.34 0.45
CA LYS A 76 -17.61 9.58 -0.26
C LYS A 76 -18.92 9.33 -0.95
N VAL A 77 -19.97 9.87 -0.34
CA VAL A 77 -21.29 9.97 -0.96
C VAL A 77 -21.03 10.40 -2.40
N PRO A 78 -21.49 9.62 -3.38
CA PRO A 78 -21.20 9.90 -4.78
C PRO A 78 -21.56 11.35 -5.06
N LYS A 79 -20.72 12.05 -5.84
CA LYS A 79 -20.98 13.44 -6.29
C LYS A 79 -22.17 13.52 -7.27
N LEU A 80 -23.05 12.53 -7.24
CA LEU A 80 -24.30 12.52 -7.97
C LEU A 80 -25.29 13.42 -7.21
N PRO A 81 -26.05 14.28 -7.91
CA PRO A 81 -27.15 14.97 -7.29
C PRO A 81 -28.14 13.94 -6.72
N SER A 82 -28.74 14.25 -5.57
CA SER A 82 -29.82 13.45 -5.02
C SER A 82 -30.99 13.37 -6.00
N PHE A 83 -31.68 12.23 -5.98
CA PHE A 83 -32.88 12.02 -6.77
C PHE A 83 -34.00 12.94 -6.28
N LYS A 84 -34.70 13.60 -7.21
CA LYS A 84 -35.90 14.39 -6.92
C LYS A 84 -37.12 13.69 -7.49
N ASP A 85 -38.27 13.87 -6.84
CA ASP A 85 -39.55 13.26 -7.26
C ASP A 85 -40.01 13.67 -8.67
N THR A 86 -39.47 14.78 -9.20
CA THR A 86 -39.71 15.27 -10.57
C THR A 86 -38.82 14.62 -11.62
N ASP A 87 -37.75 13.94 -11.22
CA ASP A 87 -36.83 13.26 -12.13
C ASP A 87 -37.41 11.92 -12.59
N ASP A 88 -37.09 11.52 -13.81
CA ASP A 88 -37.41 10.17 -14.30
C ASP A 88 -36.55 9.12 -13.56
N MET A 89 -37.23 8.18 -12.90
CA MET A 89 -36.57 7.18 -12.05
C MET A 89 -35.68 6.23 -12.84
N ASP A 90 -36.08 5.83 -14.05
CA ASP A 90 -35.33 4.89 -14.89
C ASP A 90 -34.03 5.53 -15.40
N ALA A 91 -34.13 6.76 -15.92
CA ALA A 91 -32.99 7.55 -16.36
C ALA A 91 -32.00 7.84 -15.20
N TYR A 92 -32.52 8.12 -14.00
CA TYR A 92 -31.68 8.32 -12.82
C TYR A 92 -30.93 7.05 -12.43
N LEU A 93 -31.60 5.90 -12.39
CA LEU A 93 -30.99 4.61 -12.08
C LEU A 93 -29.92 4.23 -13.11
N LEU A 94 -30.16 4.46 -14.40
CA LEU A 94 -29.17 4.21 -15.45
C LEU A 94 -27.91 5.08 -15.27
N ARG A 95 -28.08 6.36 -14.91
CA ARG A 95 -26.97 7.25 -14.60
C ARG A 95 -26.19 6.75 -13.39
N PHE A 96 -26.89 6.33 -12.34
CA PHE A 96 -26.28 5.75 -11.15
C PHE A 96 -25.47 4.48 -11.49
N GLU A 97 -26.03 3.54 -12.26
CA GLU A 97 -25.36 2.30 -12.67
C GLU A 97 -24.07 2.58 -13.45
N ARG A 98 -24.10 3.53 -14.40
CA ARG A 98 -22.89 3.96 -15.13
C ARG A 98 -21.86 4.58 -14.21
N TYR A 99 -22.28 5.36 -13.22
CA TYR A 99 -21.40 5.97 -12.24
C TYR A 99 -20.70 4.91 -11.39
N VAL A 100 -21.46 4.03 -10.72
CA VAL A 100 -20.90 3.01 -9.82
C VAL A 100 -20.05 1.98 -10.56
N THR A 101 -20.39 1.67 -11.83
CA THR A 101 -19.60 0.80 -12.69
C THR A 101 -18.26 1.45 -13.05
N THR A 102 -18.26 2.72 -13.44
CA THR A 102 -17.02 3.47 -13.76
C THR A 102 -16.12 3.63 -12.53
N GLN A 103 -16.70 3.72 -11.33
CA GLN A 103 -15.96 3.79 -10.08
C GLN A 103 -15.47 2.42 -9.56
N GLY A 104 -15.83 1.31 -10.23
CA GLY A 104 -15.46 -0.03 -9.78
C GLY A 104 -16.06 -0.41 -8.42
N LEU A 105 -17.23 0.15 -8.06
CA LEU A 105 -17.87 -0.14 -6.77
C LEU A 105 -18.44 -1.56 -6.76
N ASP A 106 -18.19 -2.28 -5.67
CA ASP A 106 -18.74 -3.60 -5.45
C ASP A 106 -20.28 -3.58 -5.39
N LYS A 107 -20.93 -4.57 -6.02
CA LYS A 107 -22.40 -4.65 -6.15
C LYS A 107 -23.11 -4.72 -4.79
N SER A 108 -22.48 -5.30 -3.77
CA SER A 108 -23.02 -5.33 -2.40
C SER A 108 -23.17 -3.93 -1.81
N ARG A 109 -22.43 -2.95 -2.32
CA ARG A 109 -22.47 -1.56 -1.86
C ARG A 109 -23.39 -0.67 -2.69
N TRP A 110 -23.97 -1.16 -3.78
CA TRP A 110 -24.80 -0.33 -4.66
C TRP A 110 -26.08 0.10 -3.97
N ALA A 111 -26.75 -0.79 -3.23
CA ALA A 111 -28.00 -0.48 -2.55
C ALA A 111 -27.83 0.62 -1.48
N VAL A 112 -26.83 0.49 -0.62
CA VAL A 112 -26.50 1.50 0.40
C VAL A 112 -26.05 2.83 -0.19
N THR A 113 -25.35 2.80 -1.34
CA THR A 113 -24.95 4.04 -2.04
C THR A 113 -26.17 4.72 -2.66
N LEU A 114 -27.09 3.94 -3.23
CA LEU A 114 -28.32 4.46 -3.80
C LEU A 114 -29.20 5.08 -2.71
N SER A 115 -29.38 4.43 -1.56
CA SER A 115 -30.25 4.93 -0.48
C SER A 115 -29.83 6.31 0.05
N ALA A 116 -28.52 6.60 0.10
CA ALA A 116 -27.99 7.92 0.45
C ALA A 116 -28.32 9.03 -0.58
N LEU A 117 -28.69 8.66 -1.81
CA LEU A 117 -29.07 9.58 -2.88
C LEU A 117 -30.57 9.75 -3.04
N LEU A 118 -31.39 8.88 -2.43
CA LEU A 118 -32.85 8.96 -2.51
C LEU A 118 -33.39 10.03 -1.56
N THR A 119 -34.44 10.73 -2.01
CA THR A 119 -35.18 11.68 -1.17
C THR A 119 -36.69 11.52 -1.38
N GLY A 120 -37.50 12.05 -0.47
CA GLY A 120 -38.97 12.06 -0.58
C GLY A 120 -39.57 10.66 -0.77
N LYS A 121 -40.46 10.51 -1.76
CA LYS A 121 -41.21 9.26 -1.99
C LYS A 121 -40.30 8.07 -2.33
N ALA A 122 -39.14 8.31 -2.93
CA ALA A 122 -38.17 7.26 -3.23
C ALA A 122 -37.53 6.70 -1.95
N LEU A 123 -37.17 7.59 -1.03
CA LEU A 123 -36.64 7.18 0.27
C LEU A 123 -37.70 6.47 1.11
N GLU A 124 -38.96 6.93 1.09
CA GLU A 124 -40.07 6.23 1.74
C GLU A 124 -40.28 4.82 1.18
N THR A 125 -40.11 4.64 -0.14
CA THR A 125 -40.23 3.33 -0.78
C THR A 125 -39.10 2.40 -0.34
N TYR A 126 -37.87 2.92 -0.27
CA TYR A 126 -36.72 2.18 0.24
C TYR A 126 -36.91 1.77 1.70
N CYS A 127 -37.42 2.67 2.55
CA CYS A 127 -37.65 2.40 3.98
C CYS A 127 -38.76 1.36 4.25
N ARG A 128 -39.63 1.11 3.27
CA ARG A 128 -40.67 0.05 3.35
C ARG A 128 -40.15 -1.34 2.98
N LEU A 129 -38.94 -1.44 2.46
CA LEU A 129 -38.31 -2.73 2.18
C LEU A 129 -37.77 -3.34 3.48
N ASP A 130 -37.76 -4.67 3.54
CA ASP A 130 -37.13 -5.40 4.64
C ASP A 130 -35.61 -5.21 4.61
N GLU A 131 -34.92 -5.50 5.71
CA GLU A 131 -33.46 -5.32 5.83
C GLU A 131 -32.70 -6.15 4.78
N ASP A 132 -33.15 -7.38 4.52
CA ASP A 132 -32.58 -8.26 3.49
C ASP A 132 -32.82 -7.71 2.07
N ASP A 133 -33.98 -7.10 1.85
CA ASP A 133 -34.32 -6.52 0.55
C ASP A 133 -33.61 -5.18 0.30
N GLY A 134 -33.35 -4.42 1.37
CA GLY A 134 -32.70 -3.11 1.34
C GLY A 134 -31.21 -3.17 1.02
N ILE A 135 -30.54 -4.30 1.28
CA ILE A 135 -29.14 -4.52 0.90
C ILE A 135 -28.99 -5.01 -0.55
N ASP A 136 -30.07 -5.53 -1.13
CA ASP A 136 -30.10 -6.10 -2.47
C ASP A 136 -30.48 -5.07 -3.54
N TYR A 137 -29.49 -4.58 -4.29
CA TYR A 137 -29.70 -3.52 -5.30
C TYR A 137 -30.79 -3.86 -6.31
N LYS A 138 -30.89 -5.13 -6.74
CA LYS A 138 -31.90 -5.57 -7.72
C LYS A 138 -33.31 -5.40 -7.18
N LYS A 139 -33.53 -5.72 -5.91
CA LYS A 139 -34.83 -5.64 -5.25
C LYS A 139 -35.19 -4.18 -4.98
N VAL A 140 -34.24 -3.37 -4.51
CA VAL A 140 -34.40 -1.92 -4.36
C VAL A 140 -34.77 -1.27 -5.70
N LYS A 141 -34.05 -1.58 -6.79
CA LYS A 141 -34.31 -1.07 -8.14
C LYS A 141 -35.73 -1.40 -8.59
N ALA A 142 -36.16 -2.65 -8.43
CA ALA A 142 -37.49 -3.09 -8.82
C ALA A 142 -38.61 -2.39 -8.02
N ALA A 143 -38.43 -2.22 -6.72
CA ALA A 143 -39.39 -1.53 -5.86
C ALA A 143 -39.55 -0.04 -6.23
N LEU A 144 -38.44 0.64 -6.48
CA LEU A 144 -38.43 2.03 -6.93
C LEU A 144 -39.12 2.19 -8.28
N LEU A 145 -38.73 1.38 -9.28
CA LEU A 145 -39.38 1.43 -10.60
C LEU A 145 -40.88 1.16 -10.50
N LYS A 146 -41.29 0.17 -9.72
CA LYS A 146 -42.71 -0.12 -9.51
C LYS A 146 -43.47 1.08 -8.92
N ARG A 147 -42.89 1.77 -7.91
CA ARG A 147 -43.55 2.93 -7.31
C ARG A 147 -43.68 4.10 -8.27
N PHE A 148 -42.62 4.39 -9.03
CA PHE A 148 -42.55 5.58 -9.88
C PHE A 148 -43.21 5.39 -11.26
N GLN A 149 -43.21 4.18 -11.81
CA GLN A 149 -43.99 3.84 -13.01
C GLN A 149 -45.50 3.86 -12.74
N LEU A 150 -45.93 3.56 -11.50
CA LEU A 150 -47.34 3.67 -11.11
C LEU A 150 -47.82 5.11 -10.86
N THR A 151 -46.89 6.08 -10.76
CA THR A 151 -47.20 7.51 -10.61
C THR A 151 -47.00 8.31 -11.89
N ALA A 152 -46.50 7.69 -12.96
CA ALA A 152 -46.45 8.28 -14.30
C ALA A 152 -47.80 8.06 -15.00
N GLU A 153 -48.83 8.76 -14.53
CA GLU A 153 -50.10 8.96 -15.23
C GLU A 153 -50.40 10.47 -15.33
#